data_AF-A0A6M0B4K0-F1
#
_entry.id   AF-A0A6M0B4K0-F1
#
_cell.length_a   1.000
_cell.length_b   1.000
_cell.length_c   1.000
_cell.angle_alpha   90.00
_cell.angle_beta   90.00
_cell.angle_gamma   90.00
#
_symmetry.space_group_name_H-M   'P 1'
#
loop_
_entity.id
_entity.type
_entity.pdbx_description
1 polymer ?
#
loop_
_entity_poly.entity_id
_entity_poly.type
_entity_poly.pdbx_seq_one_letter_code
_entity_poly.pdbx_strand_id
1 'polypeptide(L)' 'QENQAKVYKKALKYVRKKTAMMIQFPEDCPYALEQLLDQDWLP' A
#
# COMPACT_ATOMS: atom_id res chain seq x y z
N GLN A 1 -9.67 12.44 -4.56
CA GLN A 1 -8.58 11.57 -5.06
C GLN A 1 -7.18 11.96 -4.56
N GLU A 2 -6.73 13.22 -4.62
CA GLU A 2 -5.35 13.61 -4.23
C GLU A 2 -4.96 13.22 -2.77
N ASN A 3 -5.95 13.17 -1.87
CA ASN A 3 -5.75 12.76 -0.47
C ASN A 3 -5.45 11.26 -0.33
N GLN A 4 -6.11 10.40 -1.11
CA GLN A 4 -5.94 8.93 -1.03
C GLN A 4 -4.53 8.51 -1.48
N ALA A 5 -4.01 9.14 -2.54
CA ALA A 5 -2.64 8.91 -3.00
C ALA A 5 -1.59 9.30 -1.93
N LYS A 6 -1.84 10.38 -1.17
CA LYS A 6 -0.97 10.79 -0.05
C LYS A 6 -1.02 9.80 1.11
N VAL A 7 -2.19 9.26 1.44
CA VAL A 7 -2.37 8.22 2.47
C VAL A 7 -1.63 6.94 2.09
N TYR A 8 -1.81 6.46 0.85
CA TYR A 8 -1.13 5.25 0.38
C TYR A 8 0.38 5.37 0.39
N LYS A 9 0.94 6.48 -0.10
CA LYS A 9 2.40 6.72 -0.05
C LYS A 9 2.95 6.68 1.38
N LYS A 10 2.21 7.21 2.36
CA LYS A 10 2.59 7.13 3.78
C LYS A 10 2.53 5.70 4.30
N ALA A 11 1.47 4.96 4.01
CA ALA A 11 1.32 3.56 4.40
C ALA A 11 2.45 2.69 3.82
N LEU A 12 2.73 2.82 2.52
CA LEU A 12 3.80 2.09 1.84
C LEU A 12 5.17 2.37 2.47
N LYS A 13 5.48 3.64 2.77
CA LYS A 13 6.72 4.03 3.47
C LYS A 13 6.82 3.38 4.85
N TYR A 14 5.71 3.35 5.60
CA TYR A 14 5.65 2.73 6.92
C TYR A 14 5.93 1.23 6.86
N VAL A 15 5.24 0.50 5.96
CA VAL A 15 5.41 -0.95 5.79
C VAL A 15 6.84 -1.27 5.39
N ARG A 16 7.40 -0.58 4.40
CA ARG A 16 8.82 -0.76 3.98
C ARG A 16 9.81 -0.62 5.12
N LYS A 17 9.58 0.36 6.01
CA LYS A 17 10.43 0.56 7.19
C LYS A 17 10.26 -0.57 8.20
N LYS A 18 9.02 -1.01 8.45
CA LYS A 18 8.71 -2.09 9.40
C LYS A 18 9.20 -3.46 8.95
N THR A 19 9.20 -3.71 7.65
CA THR A 19 9.69 -4.96 7.06
C THR A 19 11.20 -4.96 6.84
N ALA A 20 11.91 -3.91 7.29
CA ALA A 20 13.35 -3.73 7.07
C ALA A 20 13.78 -3.93 5.60
N MET A 21 12.89 -3.61 4.65
CA MET A 21 13.08 -3.85 3.21
C MET A 21 13.31 -5.32 2.82
N MET A 22 13.00 -6.28 3.70
CA MET A 22 13.17 -7.71 3.44
C MET A 22 12.06 -8.30 2.56
N ILE A 23 10.97 -7.58 2.36
CA ILE A 23 9.90 -7.99 1.45
C ILE A 23 10.13 -7.32 0.09
N GLN A 24 10.23 -8.13 -0.95
CA GLN A 24 10.17 -7.65 -2.32
C GLN A 24 8.73 -7.33 -2.68
N PHE A 25 8.44 -6.06 -2.91
CA PHE A 25 7.17 -5.64 -3.48
C PHE A 25 7.18 -5.96 -4.98
N PRO A 26 6.03 -6.32 -5.56
CA PRO A 26 5.94 -6.48 -7.00
C PRO A 26 6.24 -5.14 -7.70
N GLU A 27 6.77 -5.22 -8.91
CA GLU A 27 7.12 -4.06 -9.73
C GLU A 27 5.87 -3.20 -10.02
N ASP A 28 4.78 -3.88 -10.36
CA ASP A 28 3.44 -3.29 -10.48
C ASP A 28 2.53 -3.77 -9.34
N CYS A 29 1.79 -2.85 -8.74
CA CYS A 29 0.81 -3.22 -7.73
C CYS A 29 -0.40 -3.89 -8.41
N PRO A 30 -0.79 -5.12 -8.02
CA PRO A 30 -1.87 -5.85 -8.69
C PRO A 30 -3.27 -5.32 -8.35
N TYR A 31 -3.38 -4.30 -7.50
CA TYR A 31 -4.62 -3.84 -6.91
C TYR A 31 -4.82 -2.35 -7.11
N ALA A 32 -6.08 -1.94 -7.29
CA ALA A 32 -6.44 -0.54 -7.34
C ALA A 32 -6.23 0.14 -5.97
N LEU A 33 -6.08 1.45 -5.96
CA LEU A 33 -5.87 2.20 -4.72
C LEU A 33 -7.08 2.08 -3.78
N GLU A 34 -8.29 2.09 -4.35
CA GLU A 34 -9.55 1.96 -3.63
C GLU A 34 -9.63 0.60 -2.91
N GLN A 35 -9.18 -0.46 -3.58
CA GLN A 35 -9.09 -1.82 -3.04
C GLN A 35 -8.11 -1.88 -1.85
N LEU A 36 -6.91 -1.32 -2.01
CA LEU A 36 -5.90 -1.31 -0.94
C LEU A 36 -6.29 -0.50 0.30
N LEU A 37 -7.21 0.46 0.15
CA LEU A 37 -7.71 1.30 1.24
C LEU A 37 -8.96 0.72 1.91
N ASP A 38 -9.60 -0.25 1.28
CA ASP A 38 -10.76 -0.95 1.82
C ASP A 38 -10.30 -2.02 2.82
N GLN A 39 -10.76 -1.90 4.06
CA GLN A 39 -10.35 -2.79 5.16
C GLN A 39 -11.01 -4.17 5.07
N ASP A 40 -12.15 -4.28 4.39
CA ASP A 40 -12.91 -5.51 4.25
C ASP A 40 -12.64 -6.21 2.91
N TRP A 41 -11.71 -5.67 2.10
CA TRP A 41 -11.51 -6.11 0.73
C TRP A 41 -10.70 -7.42 0.61
N LEU A 42 -9.92 -7.78 1.63
CA LEU A 42 -9.23 -9.07 1.71
C LEU A 42 -9.99 -9.99 2.69
N PRO A 43 -10.35 -11.23 2.30
CA PRO A 43 -11.11 -12.16 3.13
C PRO A 43 -10.32 -12.72 4.32
#